data_AF-A0A2D6FCC5-F1
#
_entry.id   AF-A0A2D6FCC5-F1
#
_cell.length_a   1.000
_cell.length_b   1.000
_cell.length_c   1.000
_cell.angle_alpha   90.00
_cell.angle_beta   90.00
_cell.angle_gamma   90.00
#
_symmetry.space_group_name_H-M   'P 1'
#
loop_
_entity.id
_entity.type
_entity.pdbx_description
1 polymer ?
#
loop_
_entity_poly.entity_id
_entity_poly.type
_entity_poly.pdbx_seq_one_letter_code
_entity_poly.pdbx_strand_id
1 'polypeptide(L)'
;MSESAFLNQSWNRWRTQLLGSTATVAGISLLIGSGLVGLRLSNQRLQWADGSSASSLAELSGALSLVQSFRGDPSRTPPSLWSERLGVQPAAELWRRYGRSIWWQGWAQDGDAYLILSSSTFSGEIQGLHLQRVGSMEVVASDALHREQLLQRLKAGQGSKATLQPDSLLGACLRDLSEGPGVIWNADALATLSGTLAPLLQQGREGCVQLRLENNLLVWNGVIGRRPLSSLTGPSAGMISGGFKAGLDQSSTSPRQPSPIEPSSSASGGSASDRTLLQVDGQRLDLILGTLLSRQIIQAPLEEHYGINGAMRSRIADLPFSMRLKSLSSGAYKAGLQIQLPISGSRQQWSSILEAVSDRLLSRNFQQHQNIQDPSQGGASSLWQQRDDPDQTTVGGWQIIKDQSASLLSIGFGTEPAVQPFLAPLSKQQSSALRVTGDPKRLTQLGLLAGLWPKPVQRASALNMVILPLNSSGTGHSHQQSWWKVSGNLTLSAKP
;
A
#
# COMPACT_ATOMS: atom_id res chain seq x y z
N MET A 1 63.20 36.48 -46.65
CA MET A 1 64.05 35.31 -46.94
C MET A 1 65.01 35.17 -45.76
N SER A 2 64.96 34.21 -44.85
CA SER A 2 64.33 32.89 -44.83
C SER A 2 63.89 32.53 -43.39
N GLU A 3 62.58 32.41 -43.16
CA GLU A 3 61.97 31.88 -41.93
C GLU A 3 62.00 30.34 -41.87
N SER A 4 62.66 29.69 -42.83
CA SER A 4 62.69 28.23 -42.98
C SER A 4 63.87 27.54 -42.26
N ALA A 5 64.76 28.28 -41.60
CA ALA A 5 65.93 27.70 -40.92
C ALA A 5 65.72 27.43 -39.41
N PHE A 6 64.79 28.12 -38.74
CA PHE A 6 64.56 27.94 -37.30
C PHE A 6 63.52 26.86 -36.97
N LEU A 7 62.63 26.52 -37.90
CA LEU A 7 61.61 25.47 -37.72
C LEU A 7 62.17 24.05 -37.83
N ASN A 8 63.36 23.87 -38.43
CA ASN A 8 63.94 22.54 -38.66
C ASN A 8 64.81 22.03 -37.50
N GLN A 9 65.24 22.91 -36.58
CA GLN A 9 66.04 22.54 -35.41
C GLN A 9 65.19 22.21 -34.16
N SER A 10 63.96 22.72 -34.06
CA SER A 10 63.04 22.37 -32.96
C SER A 10 62.36 21.01 -33.18
N TRP A 11 62.12 20.63 -34.44
CA TRP A 11 61.46 19.36 -34.80
C TRP A 11 62.34 18.14 -34.48
N ASN A 12 63.65 18.23 -34.71
CA ASN A 12 64.57 17.13 -34.42
C ASN A 12 64.86 16.92 -32.92
N ARG A 13 64.61 17.91 -32.05
CA ARG A 13 64.65 17.71 -30.58
C ARG A 13 63.36 17.10 -30.02
N TRP A 14 62.21 17.37 -30.65
CA TRP A 14 60.94 16.73 -30.28
C TRP A 14 60.88 15.25 -30.67
N ARG A 15 61.52 14.88 -31.79
CA ARG A 15 61.47 13.50 -32.30
C ARG A 15 62.22 12.50 -31.43
N THR A 16 63.29 12.91 -30.74
CA THR A 16 64.05 12.04 -29.82
C THR A 16 63.47 11.97 -28.41
N GLN A 17 62.59 12.89 -28.03
CA GLN A 17 61.86 12.82 -26.75
C GLN A 17 60.56 11.99 -26.84
N LEU A 18 60.02 11.77 -28.05
CA LEU A 18 58.81 10.98 -28.29
C LEU A 18 59.04 9.46 -28.47
N LEU A 19 60.29 9.02 -28.65
CA LEU A 19 60.62 7.58 -28.79
C LEU A 19 60.85 6.86 -27.45
N GLY A 20 60.88 7.58 -26.32
CA GLY A 20 60.97 7.01 -24.98
C GLY A 20 59.62 6.81 -24.26
N SER A 21 58.50 7.17 -24.88
CA SER A 21 57.18 7.25 -24.22
C SER A 21 56.08 6.46 -24.94
N THR A 22 56.44 5.50 -25.81
CA THR A 22 55.43 4.67 -26.51
C THR A 22 54.74 3.71 -25.54
N ALA A 23 55.44 3.21 -24.52
CA ALA A 23 54.85 2.32 -23.51
C ALA A 23 53.93 3.06 -22.52
N THR A 24 54.31 4.27 -22.09
CA THR A 24 53.53 5.10 -21.16
C THR A 24 52.29 5.70 -21.80
N VAL A 25 52.38 6.16 -23.06
CA VAL A 25 51.19 6.67 -23.79
C VAL A 25 50.23 5.54 -24.15
N ALA A 26 50.74 4.36 -24.55
CA ALA A 26 49.90 3.18 -24.77
C ALA A 26 49.25 2.68 -23.47
N GLY A 27 49.98 2.66 -22.35
CA GLY A 27 49.46 2.26 -21.04
C GLY A 27 48.39 3.22 -20.49
N ILE A 28 48.58 4.53 -20.63
CA ILE A 28 47.59 5.53 -20.24
C ILE A 28 46.36 5.47 -21.17
N SER A 29 46.55 5.24 -22.46
CA SER A 29 45.44 5.07 -23.42
C SER A 29 44.64 3.79 -23.14
N LEU A 30 45.29 2.73 -22.68
CA LEU A 30 44.63 1.47 -22.31
C LEU A 30 43.93 1.59 -20.95
N LEU A 31 44.46 2.37 -20.00
CA LEU A 31 43.80 2.69 -18.73
C LEU A 31 42.62 3.64 -18.88
N ILE A 32 42.72 4.65 -19.75
CA ILE A 32 41.60 5.56 -20.08
C ILE A 32 40.58 4.81 -20.94
N GLY A 33 41.02 3.97 -21.89
CA GLY A 33 40.16 3.14 -22.72
C GLY A 33 39.40 2.09 -21.92
N SER A 34 40.08 1.36 -21.03
CA SER A 34 39.43 0.40 -20.11
C SER A 34 38.60 1.09 -19.03
N GLY A 35 38.99 2.28 -18.57
CA GLY A 35 38.20 3.13 -17.69
C GLY A 35 36.93 3.65 -18.35
N LEU A 36 36.97 4.04 -19.63
CA LEU A 36 35.80 4.47 -20.40
C LEU A 36 34.92 3.30 -20.85
N VAL A 37 35.49 2.13 -21.15
CA VAL A 37 34.73 0.89 -21.41
C VAL A 37 34.10 0.37 -20.11
N GLY A 38 34.82 0.42 -18.99
CA GLY A 38 34.32 0.09 -17.65
C GLY A 38 33.26 1.07 -17.16
N LEU A 39 33.40 2.37 -17.44
CA LEU A 39 32.38 3.39 -17.17
C LEU A 39 31.20 3.28 -18.13
N ARG A 40 31.39 2.87 -19.40
CA ARG A 40 30.25 2.57 -20.29
C ARG A 40 29.53 1.27 -19.95
N LEU A 41 30.23 0.26 -19.42
CA LEU A 41 29.63 -0.98 -18.93
C LEU A 41 28.96 -0.80 -17.56
N SER A 42 29.46 0.10 -16.70
CA SER A 42 28.81 0.43 -15.42
C SER A 42 27.71 1.49 -15.53
N ASN A 43 27.77 2.40 -16.51
CA ASN A 43 26.68 3.29 -16.91
C ASN A 43 25.82 2.74 -18.05
N GLN A 44 25.80 1.41 -18.27
CA GLN A 44 24.64 0.82 -18.90
C GLN A 44 23.46 1.05 -17.93
N ARG A 45 22.79 2.20 -18.11
CA ARG A 45 21.33 2.25 -17.97
C ARG A 45 20.87 0.93 -18.57
N LEU A 46 20.40 0.03 -17.71
CA LEU A 46 19.88 -1.27 -18.09
C LEU A 46 18.68 -1.02 -18.99
N GLN A 47 18.87 -0.59 -20.23
CA GLN A 47 17.84 -0.62 -21.25
C GLN A 47 17.49 -2.09 -21.33
N TRP A 48 16.36 -2.46 -20.72
CA TRP A 48 15.89 -3.83 -20.75
C TRP A 48 15.82 -4.21 -22.21
N ALA A 49 16.55 -5.26 -22.58
CA ALA A 49 16.51 -5.76 -23.93
C ALA A 49 15.03 -5.98 -24.30
N ASP A 50 14.63 -5.53 -25.48
CA ASP A 50 13.30 -5.79 -26.02
C ASP A 50 13.02 -7.30 -25.89
N GLY A 51 12.14 -7.68 -24.96
CA GLY A 51 11.84 -9.09 -24.65
C GLY A 51 12.23 -9.61 -23.25
N SER A 52 12.73 -8.79 -22.32
CA SER A 52 12.81 -9.21 -20.90
C SER A 52 11.43 -9.53 -20.30
N SER A 53 11.35 -10.40 -19.30
CA SER A 53 10.06 -10.68 -18.61
C SER A 53 9.45 -9.42 -18.02
N ALA A 54 10.28 -8.52 -17.50
CA ALA A 54 9.79 -7.32 -16.86
C ALA A 54 9.27 -6.28 -17.89
N SER A 55 9.81 -6.24 -19.12
CA SER A 55 9.21 -5.43 -20.20
C SER A 55 7.87 -5.99 -20.67
N SER A 56 7.73 -7.31 -20.77
CA SER A 56 6.45 -7.95 -21.06
C SER A 56 5.42 -7.73 -19.95
N LEU A 57 5.85 -7.76 -18.68
CA LEU A 57 5.00 -7.43 -17.55
C LEU A 57 4.52 -5.98 -17.57
N ALA A 58 5.30 -5.05 -18.11
CA ALA A 58 4.84 -3.66 -18.25
C ALA A 58 3.65 -3.55 -19.19
N GLU A 59 3.74 -4.18 -20.37
CA GLU A 59 2.64 -4.22 -21.34
C GLU A 59 1.39 -4.85 -20.72
N LEU A 60 1.57 -5.96 -20.00
CA LEU A 60 0.49 -6.64 -19.30
C LEU A 60 -0.08 -5.80 -18.16
N SER A 61 0.75 -5.10 -17.38
CA SER A 61 0.30 -4.23 -16.29
C SER A 61 -0.48 -2.99 -16.77
N GLY A 62 -0.29 -2.60 -18.04
CA GLY A 62 -1.13 -1.58 -18.69
C GLY A 62 -2.49 -2.12 -19.15
N ALA A 63 -2.61 -3.42 -19.40
CA ALA A 63 -3.85 -4.06 -19.89
C ALA A 63 -4.66 -4.75 -18.78
N LEU A 64 -4.03 -5.07 -17.65
CA LEU A 64 -4.59 -5.81 -16.52
C LEU A 64 -4.68 -4.90 -15.29
N SER A 65 -5.68 -5.13 -14.44
CA SER A 65 -5.86 -4.35 -13.21
C SER A 65 -5.01 -4.87 -12.06
N LEU A 66 -4.72 -6.17 -12.05
CA LEU A 66 -3.95 -6.87 -11.02
C LEU A 66 -3.05 -7.91 -11.69
N VAL A 67 -1.77 -7.95 -11.31
CA VAL A 67 -0.87 -9.05 -11.68
C VAL A 67 -0.16 -9.54 -10.42
N GLN A 68 -0.25 -10.84 -10.16
CA GLN A 68 0.38 -11.50 -9.03
C GLN A 68 1.39 -12.53 -9.54
N SER A 69 2.60 -12.49 -9.00
CA SER A 69 3.64 -13.48 -9.27
C SER A 69 3.68 -14.51 -8.15
N PHE A 70 4.02 -15.74 -8.52
CA PHE A 70 4.15 -16.87 -7.62
C PHE A 70 5.42 -17.63 -7.93
N ARG A 71 6.02 -18.19 -6.88
CA ARG A 71 7.03 -19.23 -7.01
C ARG A 71 6.36 -20.54 -6.64
N GLY A 72 6.28 -21.46 -7.59
CA GLY A 72 5.67 -22.76 -7.32
C GLY A 72 6.61 -23.69 -6.56
N ASP A 73 6.02 -24.79 -6.10
CA ASP A 73 6.71 -25.90 -5.45
C ASP A 73 6.28 -27.19 -6.17
N PRO A 74 7.16 -27.81 -6.97
CA PRO A 74 6.80 -28.99 -7.76
C PRO A 74 6.46 -30.21 -6.91
N SER A 75 6.75 -30.19 -5.60
CA SER A 75 6.32 -31.25 -4.67
C SER A 75 4.84 -31.18 -4.31
N ARG A 76 4.20 -30.02 -4.54
CA ARG A 76 2.78 -29.81 -4.30
C ARG A 76 1.98 -30.03 -5.57
N THR A 77 0.68 -30.27 -5.42
CA THR A 77 -0.24 -30.29 -6.55
C THR A 77 -0.26 -28.93 -7.27
N PRO A 78 -0.41 -28.92 -8.61
CA PRO A 78 -0.52 -27.67 -9.34
C PRO A 78 -1.72 -26.85 -8.84
N PRO A 79 -1.63 -25.51 -8.84
CA PRO A 79 -2.77 -24.65 -8.57
C PRO A 79 -3.94 -24.95 -9.51
N SER A 80 -5.19 -24.78 -9.05
CA SER A 80 -6.38 -25.11 -9.85
C SER A 80 -6.39 -24.38 -11.20
N LEU A 81 -5.97 -23.11 -11.22
CA LEU A 81 -5.85 -22.30 -12.43
C LEU A 81 -5.01 -22.98 -13.52
N TRP A 82 -3.93 -23.69 -13.17
CA TRP A 82 -3.13 -24.40 -14.15
C TRP A 82 -3.94 -25.50 -14.84
N SER A 83 -4.70 -26.27 -14.05
CA SER A 83 -5.54 -27.35 -14.58
C SER A 83 -6.74 -26.81 -15.35
N GLU A 84 -7.34 -25.70 -14.89
CA GLU A 84 -8.45 -25.01 -15.57
C GLU A 84 -8.03 -24.42 -16.93
N ARG A 85 -6.77 -24.03 -17.09
CA ARG A 85 -6.27 -23.39 -18.31
C ARG A 85 -5.57 -24.35 -19.26
N LEU A 86 -4.84 -25.32 -18.75
CA LEU A 86 -4.00 -26.23 -19.56
C LEU A 86 -4.58 -27.66 -19.66
N GLY A 87 -5.60 -27.98 -18.86
CA GLY A 87 -6.06 -29.34 -18.63
C GLY A 87 -5.23 -30.05 -17.55
N VAL A 88 -5.80 -31.10 -16.95
CA VAL A 88 -5.23 -31.78 -15.77
C VAL A 88 -3.85 -32.41 -16.04
N GLN A 89 -3.71 -33.18 -17.12
CA GLN A 89 -2.45 -33.88 -17.42
C GLN A 89 -1.32 -32.90 -17.83
N PRO A 90 -1.55 -31.96 -18.79
CA PRO A 90 -0.49 -31.02 -19.17
C PRO A 90 -0.07 -30.10 -18.02
N ALA A 91 -1.03 -29.67 -17.17
CA ALA A 91 -0.72 -28.90 -15.97
C ALA A 91 0.20 -29.66 -15.01
N ALA A 92 -0.09 -30.94 -14.74
CA ALA A 92 0.71 -31.76 -13.84
C ALA A 92 2.12 -32.05 -14.39
N GLU A 93 2.26 -32.23 -15.70
CA GLU A 93 3.57 -32.42 -16.37
C GLU A 93 4.43 -31.15 -16.33
N LEU A 94 3.86 -30.02 -16.74
CA LEU A 94 4.57 -28.73 -16.72
C LEU A 94 4.92 -28.30 -15.30
N TRP A 95 4.03 -28.53 -14.33
CA TRP A 95 4.30 -28.22 -12.93
C TRP A 95 5.45 -29.05 -12.36
N ARG A 96 5.54 -30.34 -12.70
CA ARG A 96 6.68 -31.19 -12.28
C ARG A 96 7.99 -30.71 -12.88
N ARG A 97 7.98 -30.29 -14.16
CA ARG A 97 9.20 -29.86 -14.88
C ARG A 97 9.65 -28.45 -14.49
N TYR A 98 8.70 -27.53 -14.36
CA TYR A 98 8.97 -26.10 -14.27
C TYR A 98 8.27 -25.39 -13.11
N GLY A 99 7.61 -26.12 -12.21
CA GLY A 99 6.91 -25.52 -11.06
C GLY A 99 7.82 -24.71 -10.15
N ARG A 100 9.16 -24.86 -10.21
CA ARG A 100 10.11 -24.01 -9.46
C ARG A 100 10.27 -22.60 -10.04
N SER A 101 9.93 -22.41 -11.32
CA SER A 101 10.02 -21.11 -11.99
C SER A 101 8.95 -20.15 -11.48
N ILE A 102 9.16 -18.85 -11.71
CA ILE A 102 8.12 -17.84 -11.48
C ILE A 102 7.04 -18.01 -12.55
N TRP A 103 5.79 -17.94 -12.12
CA TRP A 103 4.62 -17.84 -12.98
C TRP A 103 3.72 -16.72 -12.46
N TRP A 104 2.84 -16.21 -13.31
CA TRP A 104 1.97 -15.09 -12.94
C TRP A 104 0.51 -15.41 -13.19
N GLN A 105 -0.33 -14.76 -12.40
CA GLN A 105 -1.77 -14.71 -12.55
C GLN A 105 -2.17 -13.25 -12.78
N GLY A 106 -3.01 -13.01 -13.78
CA GLY A 106 -3.46 -11.67 -14.13
C GLY A 106 -4.98 -11.58 -14.13
N TRP A 107 -5.52 -10.43 -13.74
CA TRP A 107 -6.96 -10.16 -13.82
C TRP A 107 -7.22 -8.89 -14.63
N ALA A 108 -8.25 -8.97 -15.46
CA ALA A 108 -8.91 -7.79 -16.01
C ALA A 108 -10.08 -7.38 -15.10
N GLN A 109 -10.70 -6.24 -15.38
CA GLN A 109 -11.83 -5.72 -14.57
C GLN A 109 -13.02 -6.71 -14.49
N ASP A 110 -13.27 -7.50 -15.54
CA ASP A 110 -14.55 -8.23 -15.72
C ASP A 110 -14.37 -9.73 -16.04
N GLY A 111 -13.24 -10.33 -15.68
CA GLY A 111 -12.89 -11.68 -16.16
C GLY A 111 -12.27 -12.59 -15.12
N ASP A 112 -12.27 -13.87 -15.46
CA ASP A 112 -11.47 -14.85 -14.76
C ASP A 112 -9.98 -14.50 -14.81
N ALA A 113 -9.18 -15.21 -14.04
CA ALA A 113 -7.74 -15.02 -14.10
C ALA A 113 -7.12 -15.62 -15.39
N TYR A 114 -6.17 -14.89 -15.95
CA TYR A 114 -5.23 -15.40 -16.94
C TYR A 114 -4.10 -16.15 -16.27
N LEU A 115 -3.67 -17.27 -16.87
CA LEU A 115 -2.41 -17.92 -16.52
C LEU A 115 -1.31 -17.35 -17.41
N ILE A 116 -0.24 -16.85 -16.81
CA ILE A 116 0.86 -16.22 -17.53
C ILE A 116 2.15 -16.99 -17.24
N LEU A 117 2.79 -17.47 -18.28
CA LEU A 117 4.01 -18.28 -18.22
C LEU A 117 5.12 -17.59 -19.03
N SER A 118 6.38 -17.82 -18.66
CA SER A 118 7.48 -17.39 -19.53
C SER A 118 7.53 -18.28 -20.77
N SER A 119 7.72 -17.69 -21.95
CA SER A 119 7.91 -18.42 -23.20
C SER A 119 9.17 -19.30 -23.20
N SER A 120 10.13 -19.04 -22.30
CA SER A 120 11.30 -19.91 -22.10
C SER A 120 10.95 -21.23 -21.42
N THR A 121 9.85 -21.24 -20.67
CA THR A 121 9.38 -22.34 -19.84
C THR A 121 8.23 -23.08 -20.52
N PHE A 122 7.40 -22.37 -21.29
CA PHE A 122 6.25 -22.91 -21.99
C PHE A 122 6.27 -22.50 -23.47
N SER A 123 6.31 -23.48 -24.36
CA SER A 123 6.45 -23.25 -25.81
C SER A 123 5.12 -23.32 -26.58
N GLY A 124 3.97 -23.35 -25.90
CA GLY A 124 2.65 -23.22 -26.56
C GLY A 124 2.18 -24.43 -27.38
N GLU A 125 2.83 -25.58 -27.27
CA GLU A 125 2.57 -26.76 -28.13
C GLU A 125 1.26 -27.51 -27.81
N ILE A 126 0.55 -27.13 -26.74
CA ILE A 126 -0.72 -27.74 -26.37
C ILE A 126 -1.82 -27.22 -27.29
N GLN A 127 -2.43 -28.12 -28.06
CA GLN A 127 -3.53 -27.78 -28.96
C GLN A 127 -4.79 -27.36 -28.20
N GLY A 128 -5.57 -26.44 -28.79
CA GLY A 128 -6.85 -25.99 -28.25
C GLY A 128 -6.76 -24.90 -27.17
N LEU A 129 -5.56 -24.43 -26.82
CA LEU A 129 -5.41 -23.32 -25.87
C LEU A 129 -5.76 -21.96 -26.47
N HIS A 130 -6.36 -21.10 -25.66
CA HIS A 130 -6.61 -19.71 -25.98
C HIS A 130 -5.40 -18.84 -25.62
N LEU A 131 -4.33 -19.03 -26.38
CA LEU A 131 -3.01 -18.43 -26.12
C LEU A 131 -2.84 -17.06 -26.76
N GLN A 132 -2.24 -16.13 -26.03
CA GLN A 132 -1.78 -14.85 -26.54
C GLN A 132 -0.34 -14.58 -26.08
N ARG A 133 0.57 -14.40 -27.05
CA ARG A 133 1.95 -14.03 -26.77
C ARG A 133 2.08 -12.52 -26.54
N VAL A 134 2.82 -12.13 -25.51
CA VAL A 134 3.19 -10.75 -25.17
C VAL A 134 4.68 -10.69 -24.85
N GLY A 135 5.50 -10.32 -25.84
CA GLY A 135 6.97 -10.36 -25.74
C GLY A 135 7.52 -11.75 -25.41
N SER A 136 8.09 -11.92 -24.20
CA SER A 136 8.61 -13.20 -23.68
C SER A 136 7.66 -13.95 -22.75
N MET A 137 6.37 -13.59 -22.78
CA MET A 137 5.32 -14.24 -22.01
C MET A 137 4.25 -14.85 -22.89
N GLU A 138 3.74 -15.98 -22.43
CA GLU A 138 2.59 -16.68 -22.95
C GLU A 138 1.41 -16.50 -21.98
N VAL A 139 0.32 -15.90 -22.45
CA VAL A 139 -0.88 -15.64 -21.66
C VAL A 139 -1.99 -16.57 -22.11
N VAL A 140 -2.49 -17.41 -21.20
CA VAL A 140 -3.56 -18.37 -21.46
C VAL A 140 -4.86 -17.84 -20.87
N ALA A 141 -5.82 -17.55 -21.75
CA ALA A 141 -7.16 -17.12 -21.39
C ALA A 141 -8.08 -18.31 -21.07
N SER A 142 -9.26 -18.03 -20.51
CA SER A 142 -10.31 -19.03 -20.26
C SER A 142 -10.94 -19.56 -21.55
N ASP A 143 -11.18 -18.66 -22.50
CA ASP A 143 -11.94 -18.89 -23.72
C ASP A 143 -11.49 -17.90 -24.82
N ALA A 144 -12.03 -18.07 -26.02
CA ALA A 144 -11.68 -17.23 -27.17
C ALA A 144 -12.08 -15.76 -26.99
N LEU A 145 -13.22 -15.47 -26.33
CA LEU A 145 -13.68 -14.10 -26.10
C LEU A 145 -12.75 -13.39 -25.12
N HIS A 146 -12.37 -14.07 -24.04
CA HIS A 146 -11.48 -13.52 -23.03
C HIS A 146 -10.09 -13.21 -23.60
N ARG A 147 -9.61 -14.03 -24.55
CA ARG A 147 -8.38 -13.75 -25.32
C ARG A 147 -8.52 -12.52 -26.21
N GLU A 148 -9.64 -12.36 -26.92
CA GLU A 148 -9.88 -11.17 -27.76
C GLU A 148 -9.97 -9.88 -26.92
N GLN A 149 -10.59 -9.94 -25.74
CA GLN A 149 -10.64 -8.81 -24.81
C GLN A 149 -9.23 -8.39 -24.36
N LEU A 150 -8.36 -9.35 -24.04
CA LEU A 150 -6.96 -9.04 -23.74
C LEU A 150 -6.26 -8.34 -24.90
N LEU A 151 -6.42 -8.86 -26.12
CA LEU A 151 -5.86 -8.26 -27.34
C LEU A 151 -6.34 -6.83 -27.56
N GLN A 152 -7.63 -6.55 -27.36
CA GLN A 152 -8.18 -5.21 -27.47
C GLN A 152 -7.57 -4.26 -26.44
N ARG A 153 -7.42 -4.69 -25.19
CA ARG A 153 -6.80 -3.88 -24.12
C ARG A 153 -5.32 -3.61 -24.38
N LEU A 154 -4.58 -4.63 -24.83
CA LEU A 154 -3.18 -4.47 -25.22
C LEU A 154 -3.04 -3.45 -26.36
N LYS A 155 -3.90 -3.53 -27.40
CA LYS A 155 -3.93 -2.54 -28.49
C LYS A 155 -4.25 -1.13 -28.01
N ALA A 156 -5.22 -0.98 -27.09
CA ALA A 156 -5.54 0.31 -26.50
C ALA A 156 -4.38 0.89 -25.67
N GLY A 157 -3.65 0.03 -24.95
CA GLY A 157 -2.48 0.40 -24.14
C GLY A 157 -1.21 0.72 -24.94
N GLN A 158 -1.11 0.27 -26.19
CA GLN A 158 0.07 0.50 -27.05
C GLN A 158 0.35 1.98 -27.35
N GLY A 159 -0.64 2.87 -27.20
CA GLY A 159 -0.44 4.33 -27.28
C GLY A 159 0.40 4.90 -26.12
N SER A 160 0.63 4.12 -25.06
CA SER A 160 1.46 4.45 -23.89
C SER A 160 2.65 3.49 -23.77
N LYS A 161 3.40 3.26 -24.86
CA LYS A 161 4.76 2.71 -24.79
C LYS A 161 5.70 3.70 -24.10
N ALA A 162 5.46 3.96 -22.81
CA ALA A 162 6.41 4.65 -21.97
C ALA A 162 7.65 3.76 -21.91
N THR A 163 8.77 4.25 -22.43
CA THR A 163 10.07 3.58 -22.30
C THR A 163 10.28 3.30 -20.82
N LEU A 164 10.24 2.01 -20.44
CA LEU A 164 10.48 1.58 -19.07
C LEU A 164 11.87 2.03 -18.66
N GLN A 165 11.92 3.00 -17.76
CA GLN A 165 13.17 3.34 -17.10
C GLN A 165 13.35 2.37 -15.93
N PRO A 166 14.43 1.59 -15.87
CA PRO A 166 14.68 0.63 -14.78
C PRO A 166 14.72 1.27 -13.40
N ASP A 167 15.12 2.54 -13.36
CA ASP A 167 15.25 3.34 -12.14
C ASP A 167 13.95 4.09 -11.78
N SER A 168 12.88 3.87 -12.54
CA SER A 168 11.53 4.34 -12.19
C SER A 168 10.90 3.44 -11.14
N LEU A 169 9.91 3.98 -10.42
CA LEU A 169 9.12 3.23 -9.45
C LEU A 169 8.47 1.98 -10.07
N LEU A 170 7.84 2.15 -11.24
CA LEU A 170 7.23 1.05 -12.00
C LEU A 170 8.28 0.03 -12.45
N GLY A 171 9.43 0.48 -12.98
CA GLY A 171 10.52 -0.40 -13.39
C GLY A 171 11.04 -1.26 -12.24
N ALA A 172 11.21 -0.67 -11.05
CA ALA A 172 11.60 -1.40 -9.85
C ALA A 172 10.54 -2.44 -9.44
N CYS A 173 9.26 -2.06 -9.43
CA CYS A 173 8.16 -3.00 -9.15
C CYS A 173 8.13 -4.18 -10.13
N LEU A 174 8.27 -3.93 -11.43
CA LEU A 174 8.20 -4.96 -12.46
C LEU A 174 9.40 -5.91 -12.42
N ARG A 175 10.59 -5.39 -12.09
CA ARG A 175 11.77 -6.22 -11.84
C ARG A 175 11.52 -7.16 -10.66
N ASP A 176 11.09 -6.62 -9.52
CA ASP A 176 10.84 -7.41 -8.31
C ASP A 176 9.75 -8.47 -8.53
N LEU A 177 8.70 -8.12 -9.30
CA LEU A 177 7.63 -9.03 -9.72
C LEU A 177 8.11 -10.13 -10.69
N SER A 178 9.14 -9.85 -11.49
CA SER A 178 9.72 -10.84 -12.41
C SER A 178 10.63 -11.86 -11.73
N GLU A 179 11.20 -11.51 -10.58
CA GLU A 179 12.21 -12.31 -9.88
C GLU A 179 11.64 -13.12 -8.69
N GLY A 180 10.55 -12.66 -8.09
CA GLY A 180 9.99 -13.26 -6.88
C GLY A 180 8.48 -13.08 -6.73
N PRO A 181 7.87 -13.71 -5.72
CA PRO A 181 6.45 -13.56 -5.42
C PRO A 181 6.12 -12.11 -5.03
N GLY A 182 5.01 -11.61 -5.53
CA GLY A 182 4.67 -10.20 -5.43
C GLY A 182 3.34 -9.91 -6.11
N VAL A 183 2.88 -8.69 -5.98
CA VAL A 183 1.66 -8.21 -6.63
C VAL A 183 1.83 -6.77 -7.04
N ILE A 184 1.31 -6.42 -8.21
CA ILE A 184 1.12 -5.04 -8.68
C ILE A 184 -0.37 -4.85 -8.98
N TRP A 185 -0.92 -3.70 -8.60
CA TRP A 185 -2.33 -3.39 -8.78
C TRP A 185 -2.57 -1.94 -9.14
N ASN A 186 -3.71 -1.70 -9.78
CA ASN A 186 -4.23 -0.38 -10.09
C ASN A 186 -5.50 -0.06 -9.27
N ALA A 187 -6.06 1.13 -9.51
CA ALA A 187 -7.22 1.63 -8.78
C ALA A 187 -8.45 0.71 -8.87
N ASP A 188 -8.67 0.06 -10.02
CA ASP A 188 -9.83 -0.79 -10.26
C ASP A 188 -9.70 -2.11 -9.50
N ALA A 189 -8.52 -2.71 -9.50
CA ALA A 189 -8.25 -3.92 -8.71
C ALA A 189 -8.48 -3.66 -7.22
N LEU A 190 -8.00 -2.54 -6.69
CA LEU A 190 -8.24 -2.20 -5.29
C LEU A 190 -9.73 -2.01 -5.01
N ALA A 191 -10.46 -1.32 -5.88
CA ALA A 191 -11.90 -1.10 -5.72
C ALA A 191 -12.67 -2.44 -5.68
N THR A 192 -12.38 -3.35 -6.61
CA THR A 192 -13.00 -4.68 -6.65
C THR A 192 -12.66 -5.52 -5.42
N LEU A 193 -11.39 -5.50 -4.97
CA LEU A 193 -10.96 -6.28 -3.81
C LEU A 193 -11.55 -5.75 -2.49
N SER A 194 -11.63 -4.44 -2.33
CA SER A 194 -12.02 -3.82 -1.06
C SER A 194 -13.50 -3.47 -0.94
N GLY A 195 -14.25 -3.48 -2.04
CA GLY A 195 -15.69 -3.21 -2.06
C GLY A 195 -16.03 -1.87 -1.39
N THR A 196 -16.86 -1.91 -0.35
CA THR A 196 -17.29 -0.70 0.39
C THR A 196 -16.15 -0.04 1.18
N LEU A 197 -15.02 -0.71 1.37
CA LEU A 197 -13.84 -0.15 2.05
C LEU A 197 -12.94 0.65 1.11
N ALA A 198 -13.18 0.62 -0.21
CA ALA A 198 -12.35 1.32 -1.19
C ALA A 198 -12.10 2.81 -0.88
N PRO A 199 -13.07 3.61 -0.38
CA PRO A 199 -12.83 5.01 -0.03
C PRO A 199 -11.79 5.24 1.08
N LEU A 200 -11.59 4.25 1.97
CA LEU A 200 -10.60 4.34 3.06
C LEU A 200 -9.19 3.98 2.58
N LEU A 201 -9.06 3.26 1.47
CA LEU A 201 -7.79 2.78 0.92
C LEU A 201 -7.26 3.66 -0.23
N GLN A 202 -7.78 4.88 -0.36
CA GLN A 202 -7.48 5.76 -1.50
C GLN A 202 -6.01 6.19 -1.57
N GLN A 203 -5.26 6.09 -0.47
CA GLN A 203 -3.81 6.33 -0.50
C GLN A 203 -3.04 5.22 -1.21
N GLY A 204 -3.63 4.04 -1.37
CA GLY A 204 -3.00 2.91 -2.05
C GLY A 204 -3.75 2.44 -3.27
N ARG A 205 -4.44 3.35 -3.98
CA ARG A 205 -5.12 3.06 -5.26
C ARG A 205 -4.23 2.27 -6.21
N GLU A 206 -2.96 2.63 -6.25
CA GLU A 206 -1.97 2.01 -7.11
C GLU A 206 -0.83 1.53 -6.22
N GLY A 207 -0.22 0.40 -6.55
CA GLY A 207 0.88 -0.08 -5.75
C GLY A 207 1.48 -1.37 -6.23
N CYS A 208 2.61 -1.69 -5.63
CA CYS A 208 3.26 -2.97 -5.78
C CYS A 208 3.84 -3.40 -4.45
N VAL A 209 3.80 -4.70 -4.15
CA VAL A 209 4.50 -5.28 -3.00
C VAL A 209 5.15 -6.59 -3.37
N GLN A 210 6.34 -6.84 -2.82
CA GLN A 210 6.92 -8.16 -2.80
C GLN A 210 6.38 -8.94 -1.60
N LEU A 211 6.16 -10.23 -1.79
CA LEU A 211 5.59 -11.14 -0.80
C LEU A 211 6.62 -12.20 -0.43
N ARG A 212 6.72 -12.51 0.86
CA ARG A 212 7.49 -13.64 1.35
C ARG A 212 6.74 -14.35 2.46
N LEU A 213 6.65 -15.67 2.36
CA LEU A 213 6.07 -16.51 3.40
C LEU A 213 7.21 -17.08 4.25
N GLU A 214 7.24 -16.74 5.53
CA GLU A 214 8.14 -17.31 6.52
C GLU A 214 7.31 -18.04 7.58
N ASN A 215 7.38 -19.37 7.59
CA ASN A 215 6.53 -20.20 8.44
C ASN A 215 5.04 -19.91 8.19
N ASN A 216 4.36 -19.32 9.17
CA ASN A 216 2.97 -18.89 9.10
C ASN A 216 2.81 -17.37 8.91
N LEU A 217 3.91 -16.64 8.70
CA LEU A 217 3.90 -15.19 8.55
C LEU A 217 4.09 -14.82 7.09
N LEU A 218 3.07 -14.22 6.48
CA LEU A 218 3.19 -13.60 5.17
C LEU A 218 3.64 -12.16 5.38
N VAL A 219 4.89 -11.85 5.02
CA VAL A 219 5.47 -10.50 5.11
C VAL A 219 5.50 -9.83 3.74
N TRP A 220 5.34 -8.51 3.73
CA TRP A 220 5.43 -7.73 2.50
C TRP A 220 6.14 -6.39 2.69
N ASN A 221 6.67 -5.90 1.60
CA ASN A 221 7.30 -4.60 1.47
C ASN A 221 7.06 -4.08 0.05
N GLY A 222 6.85 -2.79 -0.10
CA GLY A 222 6.57 -2.21 -1.40
C GLY A 222 6.22 -0.74 -1.33
N VAL A 223 5.49 -0.29 -2.33
CA VAL A 223 5.09 1.10 -2.53
C VAL A 223 3.63 1.19 -2.92
N ILE A 224 2.99 2.26 -2.46
CA ILE A 224 1.60 2.56 -2.76
C ILE A 224 1.46 4.04 -3.07
N GLY A 225 0.40 4.39 -3.81
CA GLY A 225 -0.04 5.77 -3.90
C GLY A 225 -1.35 6.01 -4.61
N ARG A 226 -1.60 7.30 -4.87
CA ARG A 226 -2.89 7.83 -5.37
C ARG A 226 -2.98 7.95 -6.89
N ARG A 227 -1.82 7.99 -7.55
CA ARG A 227 -1.65 8.16 -9.01
C ARG A 227 -1.12 6.84 -9.60
N PRO A 228 -1.01 6.68 -10.93
CA PRO A 228 -0.37 5.49 -11.53
C PRO A 228 1.14 5.44 -11.29
N LEU A 229 1.71 4.26 -11.01
CA LEU A 229 3.16 4.11 -10.72
C LEU A 229 4.07 4.61 -11.85
N SER A 230 3.56 4.65 -13.09
CA SER A 230 4.22 5.21 -14.28
C SER A 230 4.36 6.73 -14.26
N SER A 231 3.63 7.44 -13.39
CA SER A 231 3.62 8.91 -13.39
C SER A 231 4.89 9.53 -12.80
N LEU A 232 5.74 8.75 -12.13
CA LEU A 232 7.02 9.22 -11.59
C LEU A 232 8.14 8.91 -12.60
N THR A 233 8.51 9.91 -13.39
CA THR A 233 9.50 9.79 -14.48
C THR A 233 10.91 10.22 -14.07
N GLY A 234 11.15 10.50 -12.79
CA GLY A 234 12.45 10.88 -12.25
C GLY A 234 13.25 9.69 -11.67
N PRO A 235 14.59 9.80 -11.58
CA PRO A 235 15.43 8.76 -11.00
C PRO A 235 15.04 8.52 -9.54
N SER A 236 14.43 7.37 -9.29
CA SER A 236 14.03 6.91 -7.95
C SER A 236 15.17 6.18 -7.24
N ALA A 237 16.35 6.10 -7.85
CA ALA A 237 17.50 5.33 -7.39
C ALA A 237 17.94 5.69 -5.95
N GLY A 238 17.77 6.95 -5.55
CA GLY A 238 17.97 7.41 -4.16
C GLY A 238 16.75 7.22 -3.24
N MET A 239 15.54 7.05 -3.80
CA MET A 239 14.29 6.84 -3.05
C MET A 239 14.03 5.35 -2.73
N ILE A 240 14.62 4.44 -3.50
CA ILE A 240 14.43 2.98 -3.42
C ILE A 240 15.80 2.28 -3.33
N SER A 241 16.73 2.82 -2.53
CA SER A 241 18.01 2.14 -2.30
C SER A 241 17.78 0.84 -1.52
N GLY A 242 17.75 -0.30 -2.22
CA GLY A 242 17.62 -1.64 -1.63
C GLY A 242 16.58 -2.59 -2.25
N GLY A 243 15.77 -2.12 -3.22
CA GLY A 243 14.64 -2.90 -3.75
C GLY A 243 13.53 -3.13 -2.71
N PHE A 244 12.39 -3.68 -3.11
CA PHE A 244 11.26 -3.92 -2.19
C PHE A 244 11.38 -5.27 -1.47
N LYS A 245 12.59 -5.63 -1.02
CA LYS A 245 12.82 -6.95 -0.42
C LYS A 245 11.95 -7.14 0.82
N ALA A 246 11.07 -8.13 0.78
CA ALA A 246 10.26 -8.52 1.93
C ALA A 246 11.17 -9.23 2.96
N GLY A 247 11.34 -8.64 4.15
CA GLY A 247 12.31 -9.07 5.16
C GLY A 247 11.89 -8.67 6.58
N LEU A 248 12.17 -9.52 7.58
CA LEU A 248 11.97 -9.17 9.00
C LEU A 248 12.97 -8.10 9.48
N ASP A 249 14.15 -8.03 8.86
CA ASP A 249 15.28 -7.19 9.33
C ASP A 249 15.29 -5.75 8.80
N GLN A 250 14.29 -5.33 8.02
CA GLN A 250 14.20 -3.94 7.56
C GLN A 250 13.40 -3.10 8.55
N SER A 251 14.06 -2.68 9.64
CA SER A 251 13.69 -1.57 10.54
C SER A 251 12.19 -1.32 10.74
N SER A 252 11.43 -2.40 10.87
CA SER A 252 10.22 -2.38 11.67
C SER A 252 10.76 -2.34 13.09
N THR A 253 10.56 -1.22 13.76
CA THR A 253 10.43 -1.25 15.21
C THR A 253 9.34 -2.29 15.47
N SER A 254 9.77 -3.51 15.79
CA SER A 254 8.93 -4.54 16.33
C SER A 254 8.08 -3.85 17.40
N PRO A 255 6.74 -3.84 17.31
CA PRO A 255 5.99 -3.67 18.53
C PRO A 255 6.42 -4.88 19.34
N ARG A 256 7.30 -4.64 20.31
CA ARG A 256 7.61 -5.56 21.39
C ARG A 256 6.29 -6.23 21.70
N GLN A 257 6.21 -7.51 21.38
CA GLN A 257 5.17 -8.42 21.82
C GLN A 257 4.79 -7.95 23.22
N PRO A 258 3.53 -7.54 23.49
CA PRO A 258 3.18 -7.03 24.80
C PRO A 258 3.65 -8.10 25.79
N SER A 259 4.63 -7.75 26.63
CA SER A 259 5.08 -8.65 27.67
C SER A 259 3.85 -9.14 28.42
N PRO A 260 3.80 -10.41 28.85
CA PRO A 260 2.72 -10.87 29.70
C PRO A 260 2.66 -9.92 30.89
N ILE A 261 1.54 -9.22 31.03
CA ILE A 261 1.26 -8.43 32.22
C ILE A 261 1.26 -9.43 33.37
N GLU A 262 2.21 -9.28 34.29
CA GLU A 262 2.19 -10.04 35.54
C GLU A 262 0.82 -9.87 36.20
N PRO A 263 0.24 -10.95 36.74
CA PRO A 263 -1.14 -10.95 37.21
C PRO A 263 -1.24 -10.15 38.51
N SER A 264 -1.55 -8.86 38.41
CA SER A 264 -2.19 -8.14 39.50
C SER A 264 -3.61 -8.66 39.64
N SER A 265 -3.73 -9.65 40.51
CA SER A 265 -4.96 -10.15 41.09
C SER A 265 -5.94 -9.03 41.45
N SER A 266 -7.08 -8.97 40.75
CA SER A 266 -8.45 -9.01 41.31
C SER A 266 -9.50 -8.43 40.36
N ALA A 267 -10.62 -9.16 40.25
CA ALA A 267 -11.94 -8.78 39.73
C ALA A 267 -12.18 -8.76 38.19
N SER A 268 -12.64 -9.91 37.69
CA SER A 268 -13.70 -10.11 36.66
C SER A 268 -13.97 -8.99 35.62
N GLY A 269 -13.43 -9.17 34.41
CA GLY A 269 -13.86 -8.46 33.19
C GLY A 269 -12.80 -8.58 32.09
N GLY A 270 -13.11 -9.30 30.99
CA GLY A 270 -12.14 -9.60 29.92
C GLY A 270 -11.39 -8.37 29.40
N SER A 271 -10.08 -8.53 29.16
CA SER A 271 -9.15 -7.46 28.80
C SER A 271 -9.66 -6.61 27.64
N ALA A 272 -9.57 -5.29 27.76
CA ALA A 272 -10.01 -4.34 26.73
C ALA A 272 -9.31 -4.51 25.36
N SER A 273 -8.16 -5.21 25.32
CA SER A 273 -7.46 -5.61 24.09
C SER A 273 -8.20 -6.68 23.29
N ASP A 274 -8.96 -7.56 23.96
CA ASP A 274 -9.56 -8.76 23.35
C ASP A 274 -10.81 -8.43 22.52
N ARG A 275 -11.25 -7.16 22.51
CA ARG A 275 -12.38 -6.68 21.74
C ARG A 275 -11.99 -5.79 20.56
N THR A 276 -10.74 -5.37 20.45
CA THR A 276 -10.32 -4.52 19.32
C THR A 276 -10.16 -5.36 18.05
N LEU A 277 -10.98 -5.07 17.04
CA LEU A 277 -10.99 -5.74 15.74
C LEU A 277 -10.04 -5.09 14.75
N LEU A 278 -9.94 -3.76 14.81
CA LEU A 278 -9.10 -2.94 13.95
C LEU A 278 -8.67 -1.71 14.74
N GLN A 279 -7.41 -1.32 14.63
CA GLN A 279 -6.90 -0.03 15.09
C GLN A 279 -6.08 0.62 13.98
N VAL A 280 -6.34 1.91 13.78
CA VAL A 280 -5.66 2.73 12.80
C VAL A 280 -5.17 4.00 13.45
N ASP A 281 -3.87 4.22 13.42
CA ASP A 281 -3.20 5.41 13.95
C ASP A 281 -2.56 6.16 12.80
N GLY A 282 -2.77 7.47 12.73
CA GLY A 282 -2.23 8.29 11.64
C GLY A 282 -1.82 9.67 12.09
N GLN A 283 -0.82 10.23 11.40
CA GLN A 283 -0.36 11.60 11.66
C GLN A 283 -1.29 12.66 11.06
N ARG A 284 -2.08 12.31 10.05
CA ARG A 284 -3.02 13.20 9.37
C ARG A 284 -4.30 12.46 9.02
N LEU A 285 -5.45 13.04 9.40
CA LEU A 285 -6.78 12.47 9.16
C LEU A 285 -7.13 12.37 7.67
N ASP A 286 -6.56 13.25 6.84
CA ASP A 286 -6.76 13.26 5.40
C ASP A 286 -6.26 11.99 4.69
N LEU A 287 -5.37 11.24 5.33
CA LEU A 287 -4.91 9.95 4.82
C LEU A 287 -6.08 8.96 4.69
N ILE A 288 -7.08 9.02 5.56
CA ILE A 288 -8.25 8.14 5.48
C ILE A 288 -9.50 8.89 5.00
N LEU A 289 -9.73 10.09 5.52
CA LEU A 289 -10.96 10.84 5.27
C LEU A 289 -10.79 11.94 4.21
N GLY A 290 -9.61 12.11 3.63
CA GLY A 290 -9.33 13.22 2.71
C GLY A 290 -10.25 13.24 1.50
N THR A 291 -10.59 12.08 0.94
CA THR A 291 -11.52 11.97 -0.19
C THR A 291 -12.97 12.29 0.20
N LEU A 292 -13.35 12.05 1.46
CA LEU A 292 -14.66 12.42 1.98
C LEU A 292 -14.73 13.92 2.25
N LEU A 293 -13.70 14.47 2.91
CA LEU A 293 -13.58 15.90 3.22
C LEU A 293 -13.44 16.77 1.95
N SER A 294 -13.00 16.20 0.83
CA SER A 294 -12.84 16.91 -0.45
C SER A 294 -14.09 16.92 -1.35
N ARG A 295 -15.15 16.15 -1.03
CA ARG A 295 -16.35 16.06 -1.88
C ARG A 295 -17.26 17.27 -1.68
N GLN A 296 -17.67 17.95 -2.75
CA GLN A 296 -18.54 19.13 -2.68
C GLN A 296 -19.86 18.86 -1.94
N ILE A 297 -20.47 17.69 -2.16
CA ILE A 297 -21.71 17.26 -1.47
C ILE A 297 -21.56 17.14 0.05
N ILE A 298 -20.32 17.00 0.54
CA ILE A 298 -20.01 16.98 1.98
C ILE A 298 -19.60 18.37 2.44
N GLN A 299 -18.82 19.11 1.65
CA GLN A 299 -18.30 20.43 2.03
C GLN A 299 -19.39 21.48 2.27
N ALA A 300 -20.39 21.55 1.40
CA ALA A 300 -21.44 22.57 1.52
C ALA A 300 -22.26 22.40 2.82
N PRO A 301 -22.79 21.20 3.15
CA PRO A 301 -23.48 20.99 4.43
C PRO A 301 -22.59 21.19 5.66
N LEU A 302 -21.31 20.80 5.59
CA LEU A 302 -20.36 21.01 6.70
C LEU A 302 -20.22 22.49 7.07
N GLU A 303 -20.20 23.36 6.07
CA GLU A 303 -20.07 24.79 6.25
C GLU A 303 -21.40 25.43 6.67
N GLU A 304 -22.46 25.14 5.92
CA GLU A 304 -23.78 25.76 6.10
C GLU A 304 -24.46 25.34 7.41
N HIS A 305 -24.30 24.09 7.83
CA HIS A 305 -25.08 23.54 8.95
C HIS A 305 -24.26 23.29 10.22
N TYR A 306 -22.93 23.23 10.11
CA TYR A 306 -22.07 22.89 11.25
C TYR A 306 -20.94 23.91 11.48
N GLY A 307 -20.84 24.96 10.65
CA GLY A 307 -19.81 26.00 10.80
C GLY A 307 -18.38 25.52 10.47
N ILE A 308 -18.24 24.37 9.81
CA ILE A 308 -16.95 23.78 9.45
C ILE A 308 -16.54 24.29 8.05
N ASN A 309 -16.04 25.53 8.02
CA ASN A 309 -15.55 26.19 6.81
C ASN A 309 -14.23 25.60 6.27
N GLY A 310 -13.79 26.05 5.10
CA GLY A 310 -12.58 25.54 4.43
C GLY A 310 -11.31 25.55 5.29
N ALA A 311 -11.07 26.61 6.06
CA ALA A 311 -9.91 26.72 6.93
C ALA A 311 -9.97 25.74 8.11
N MET A 312 -11.16 25.49 8.66
CA MET A 312 -11.35 24.49 9.71
C MET A 312 -11.23 23.07 9.14
N ARG A 313 -11.78 22.82 7.94
CA ARG A 313 -11.63 21.52 7.26
C ARG A 313 -10.17 21.17 7.02
N SER A 314 -9.36 22.11 6.54
CA SER A 314 -7.91 21.89 6.35
C SER A 314 -7.21 21.59 7.68
N ARG A 315 -7.56 22.33 8.75
CA ARG A 315 -7.01 22.07 10.09
C ARG A 315 -7.37 20.68 10.61
N ILE A 316 -8.63 20.27 10.48
CA ILE A 316 -9.10 18.93 10.88
C ILE A 316 -8.39 17.84 10.06
N ALA A 317 -8.20 18.07 8.76
CA ALA A 317 -7.55 17.15 7.85
C ALA A 317 -6.08 16.87 8.24
N ASP A 318 -5.39 17.85 8.82
CA ASP A 318 -3.99 17.73 9.25
C ASP A 318 -3.84 17.24 10.70
N LEU A 319 -4.94 16.98 11.43
CA LEU A 319 -4.84 16.45 12.79
C LEU A 319 -4.36 15.00 12.80
N PRO A 320 -3.49 14.63 13.75
CA PRO A 320 -3.25 13.23 14.04
C PRO A 320 -4.48 12.60 14.68
N PHE A 321 -4.62 11.29 14.50
CA PHE A 321 -5.80 10.57 14.98
C PHE A 321 -5.45 9.14 15.37
N SER A 322 -6.27 8.60 16.27
CA SER A 322 -6.38 7.17 16.50
C SER A 322 -7.82 6.74 16.35
N MET A 323 -8.03 5.64 15.65
CA MET A 323 -9.33 5.04 15.40
C MET A 323 -9.27 3.58 15.83
N ARG A 324 -10.30 3.10 16.52
CA ARG A 324 -10.44 1.68 16.84
C ARG A 324 -11.86 1.19 16.62
N LEU A 325 -11.99 0.04 15.99
CA LEU A 325 -13.23 -0.70 15.83
C LEU A 325 -13.25 -1.80 16.89
N LYS A 326 -14.27 -1.82 17.73
CA LYS A 326 -14.40 -2.78 18.83
C LYS A 326 -15.61 -3.68 18.61
N SER A 327 -15.45 -4.98 18.81
CA SER A 327 -16.59 -5.91 18.84
C SER A 327 -17.48 -5.61 20.05
N LEU A 328 -18.79 -5.65 19.84
CA LEU A 328 -19.80 -5.53 20.88
C LEU A 328 -20.43 -6.90 21.11
N SER A 329 -20.62 -7.26 22.38
CA SER A 329 -21.21 -8.55 22.77
C SER A 329 -22.74 -8.53 22.81
N SER A 330 -23.35 -7.35 22.73
CA SER A 330 -24.78 -7.12 22.90
C SER A 330 -25.17 -5.76 22.28
N GLY A 331 -26.47 -5.55 22.07
CA GLY A 331 -27.02 -4.34 21.45
C GLY A 331 -27.23 -4.48 19.94
N ALA A 332 -27.77 -3.44 19.30
CA ALA A 332 -28.13 -3.46 17.88
C ALA A 332 -26.91 -3.52 16.93
N TYR A 333 -25.73 -3.14 17.42
CA TYR A 333 -24.49 -3.09 16.62
C TYR A 333 -23.58 -4.27 16.97
N LYS A 334 -23.01 -4.92 15.94
CA LYS A 334 -21.97 -5.96 16.11
C LYS A 334 -20.61 -5.40 16.50
N ALA A 335 -20.36 -4.14 16.15
CA ALA A 335 -19.14 -3.42 16.45
C ALA A 335 -19.38 -1.91 16.54
N GLY A 336 -18.60 -1.25 17.37
CA GLY A 336 -18.62 0.20 17.56
C GLY A 336 -17.28 0.83 17.14
N LEU A 337 -17.36 1.99 16.51
CA LEU A 337 -16.18 2.77 16.09
C LEU A 337 -15.89 3.86 17.12
N GLN A 338 -14.65 3.96 17.57
CA GLN A 338 -14.18 5.06 18.42
C GLN A 338 -13.05 5.81 17.71
N ILE A 339 -13.10 7.13 17.77
CA ILE A 339 -12.11 8.03 17.18
C ILE A 339 -11.62 9.00 18.26
N GLN A 340 -10.32 9.28 18.28
CA GLN A 340 -9.73 10.35 19.09
C GLN A 340 -8.89 11.28 18.23
N LEU A 341 -9.08 12.58 18.46
CA LEU A 341 -8.43 13.68 17.77
C LEU A 341 -8.02 14.74 18.80
N PRO A 342 -6.84 15.37 18.69
CA PRO A 342 -6.54 16.53 19.51
C PRO A 342 -7.40 17.71 19.07
N ILE A 343 -7.94 18.43 20.06
CA ILE A 343 -8.68 19.66 19.83
C ILE A 343 -7.66 20.78 19.61
N SER A 344 -7.60 21.32 18.40
CA SER A 344 -6.82 22.52 18.08
C SER A 344 -7.73 23.74 17.89
N GLY A 345 -7.22 24.95 18.17
CA GLY A 345 -8.00 26.19 18.05
C GLY A 345 -8.79 26.56 19.31
N SER A 346 -9.81 27.42 19.17
CA SER A 346 -10.56 27.94 20.32
C SER A 346 -11.60 26.94 20.81
N ARG A 347 -11.74 26.83 22.14
CA ARG A 347 -12.74 25.98 22.78
C ARG A 347 -14.17 26.38 22.39
N GLN A 348 -14.40 27.69 22.22
CA GLN A 348 -15.67 28.25 21.78
C GLN A 348 -16.06 27.79 20.37
N GLN A 349 -15.09 27.66 19.46
CA GLN A 349 -15.36 27.18 18.10
C GLN A 349 -15.82 25.72 18.12
N TRP A 350 -15.16 24.86 18.89
CA TRP A 350 -15.57 23.47 19.03
C TRP A 350 -16.89 23.30 19.78
N SER A 351 -17.19 24.11 20.80
CA SER A 351 -18.49 24.06 21.46
C SER A 351 -19.62 24.42 20.50
N SER A 352 -19.45 25.47 19.68
CA SER A 352 -20.44 25.86 18.67
C SER A 352 -20.66 24.77 17.62
N ILE A 353 -19.60 24.09 17.17
CA ILE A 353 -19.72 22.95 16.23
C ILE A 353 -20.51 21.80 16.88
N LEU A 354 -20.19 21.43 18.11
CA LEU A 354 -20.87 20.32 18.81
C LEU A 354 -22.32 20.65 19.17
N GLU A 355 -22.63 21.92 19.44
CA GLU A 355 -24.00 22.42 19.63
C GLU A 355 -24.80 22.31 18.34
N ALA A 356 -24.24 22.76 17.21
CA ALA A 356 -24.88 22.59 15.90
C ALA A 356 -25.12 21.11 15.53
N VAL A 357 -24.19 20.22 15.88
CA VAL A 357 -24.39 18.77 15.74
C VAL A 357 -25.55 18.28 16.63
N SER A 358 -25.64 18.77 17.87
CA SER A 358 -26.71 18.42 18.81
C SER A 358 -28.08 18.83 18.29
N ASP A 359 -28.23 20.06 17.80
CA ASP A 359 -29.48 20.56 17.22
C ASP A 359 -29.93 19.74 16.00
N ARG A 360 -28.97 19.32 15.18
CA ARG A 360 -29.23 18.45 14.02
C ARG A 360 -29.64 17.03 14.42
N LEU A 361 -29.09 16.50 15.51
CA LEU A 361 -29.54 15.21 16.04
C LEU A 361 -30.95 15.31 16.62
N LEU A 362 -31.25 16.36 17.40
CA LEU A 362 -32.58 16.61 17.95
C LEU A 362 -33.65 16.74 16.85
N SER A 363 -33.36 17.48 15.78
CA SER A 363 -34.27 17.63 14.63
C SER A 363 -34.46 16.35 13.81
N ARG A 364 -33.57 15.36 13.96
CA ARG A 364 -33.65 14.04 13.31
C ARG A 364 -34.20 12.96 14.24
N ASN A 365 -34.95 13.36 15.28
CA ASN A 365 -35.58 12.45 16.25
C ASN A 365 -34.58 11.62 17.08
N PHE A 366 -33.40 12.16 17.34
CA PHE A 366 -32.51 11.64 18.37
C PHE A 366 -32.70 12.41 19.68
N GLN A 367 -32.37 11.77 20.79
CA GLN A 367 -32.38 12.38 22.11
C GLN A 367 -31.05 12.15 22.82
N GLN A 368 -30.64 13.13 23.61
CA GLN A 368 -29.45 13.03 24.42
C GLN A 368 -29.76 12.26 25.70
N HIS A 369 -28.98 11.22 25.99
CA HIS A 369 -29.01 10.51 27.26
C HIS A 369 -27.84 11.01 28.10
N GLN A 370 -28.11 11.67 29.23
CA GLN A 370 -27.06 12.06 30.17
C GLN A 370 -26.86 10.94 31.19
N ASN A 371 -25.60 10.55 31.44
CA ASN A 371 -25.25 9.92 32.71
C ASN A 371 -24.20 10.77 33.43
N ILE A 372 -24.64 11.30 34.57
CA ILE A 372 -23.96 11.82 35.76
C ILE A 372 -22.56 12.41 35.57
N GLN A 373 -22.47 13.72 35.83
CA GLN A 373 -21.25 14.41 36.24
C GLN A 373 -20.54 13.62 37.35
N ASP A 374 -19.45 12.94 37.01
CA ASP A 374 -18.40 12.70 38.01
C ASP A 374 -17.39 13.84 37.89
N PRO A 375 -17.45 14.86 38.77
CA PRO A 375 -16.55 16.02 38.72
C PRO A 375 -15.07 15.62 38.90
N SER A 376 -14.79 14.36 39.28
CA SER A 376 -13.43 13.83 39.44
C SER A 376 -12.78 13.27 38.16
N GLN A 377 -13.54 12.98 37.09
CA GLN A 377 -13.02 12.23 35.90
C GLN A 377 -13.18 12.89 34.52
N GLY A 378 -13.50 14.19 34.46
CA GLY A 378 -13.22 15.01 33.28
C GLY A 378 -14.23 14.95 32.13
N GLY A 379 -14.95 16.07 31.97
CA GLY A 379 -15.71 16.41 30.76
C GLY A 379 -17.15 15.89 30.74
N ALA A 380 -18.10 16.74 30.36
CA ALA A 380 -19.47 16.31 30.08
C ALA A 380 -19.47 15.39 28.83
N SER A 381 -20.01 14.19 28.98
CA SER A 381 -20.21 13.25 27.87
C SER A 381 -21.61 13.46 27.27
N SER A 382 -21.68 13.58 25.95
CA SER A 382 -22.94 13.66 25.21
C SER A 382 -23.18 12.33 24.53
N LEU A 383 -24.09 11.51 25.09
CA LEU A 383 -24.54 10.26 24.49
C LEU A 383 -25.88 10.45 23.79
N TRP A 384 -26.08 9.75 22.69
CA TRP A 384 -27.25 9.89 21.83
C TRP A 384 -27.91 8.54 21.57
N GLN A 385 -29.25 8.55 21.55
CA GLN A 385 -30.11 7.43 21.24
C GLN A 385 -31.22 7.89 20.31
N GLN A 386 -31.80 6.97 19.54
CA GLN A 386 -33.00 7.27 18.77
C GLN A 386 -34.18 7.45 19.74
N ARG A 387 -35.00 8.48 19.53
CA ARG A 387 -36.20 8.71 20.35
C ARG A 387 -37.18 7.54 20.14
N ASP A 388 -37.78 7.09 21.23
CA ASP A 388 -38.74 5.97 21.26
C ASP A 388 -38.15 4.61 20.84
N ASP A 389 -36.81 4.48 20.84
CA ASP A 389 -36.17 3.16 20.68
C ASP A 389 -36.48 2.29 21.92
N PRO A 390 -37.24 1.19 21.78
CA PRO A 390 -37.57 0.31 22.90
C PRO A 390 -36.32 -0.29 23.55
N ASP A 391 -35.25 -0.47 22.78
CA ASP A 391 -34.00 -1.06 23.23
C ASP A 391 -33.04 -0.02 23.84
N GLN A 392 -33.40 1.27 23.80
CA GLN A 392 -32.57 2.41 24.23
C GLN A 392 -31.13 2.32 23.68
N THR A 393 -31.00 1.97 22.41
CA THR A 393 -29.71 1.72 21.76
C THR A 393 -28.92 3.02 21.65
N THR A 394 -27.74 3.04 22.26
CA THR A 394 -26.76 4.11 22.05
C THR A 394 -26.26 4.10 20.61
N VAL A 395 -26.61 5.15 19.85
CA VAL A 395 -26.17 5.33 18.47
C VAL A 395 -24.79 5.97 18.38
N GLY A 396 -24.35 6.66 19.44
CA GLY A 396 -23.04 7.28 19.50
C GLY A 396 -22.95 8.38 20.54
N GLY A 397 -21.85 9.12 20.49
CA GLY A 397 -21.63 10.26 21.38
C GLY A 397 -20.25 10.85 21.27
N TRP A 398 -20.01 11.91 22.04
CA TRP A 398 -18.69 12.51 22.15
C TRP A 398 -18.40 13.01 23.56
N GLN A 399 -17.12 13.09 23.90
CA GLN A 399 -16.65 13.73 25.12
C GLN A 399 -15.28 14.36 24.92
N ILE A 400 -14.97 15.35 25.77
CA ILE A 400 -13.67 16.02 25.78
C ILE A 400 -12.87 15.48 26.95
N ILE A 401 -11.79 14.76 26.65
CA ILE A 401 -10.85 14.21 27.63
C ILE A 401 -9.74 15.23 27.85
N LYS A 402 -9.42 15.52 29.12
CA LYS A 402 -8.18 16.26 29.45
C LYS A 402 -7.03 15.28 29.53
N ASP A 403 -6.11 15.35 28.57
CA ASP A 403 -4.84 14.64 28.63
C ASP A 403 -3.73 15.59 29.10
N GLN A 404 -2.61 15.04 29.57
CA GLN A 404 -1.52 15.80 30.24
C GLN A 404 -0.93 16.92 29.37
N SER A 405 -1.07 16.83 28.04
CA SER A 405 -0.51 17.79 27.08
C SER A 405 -1.54 18.47 26.18
N ALA A 406 -2.75 17.92 26.03
CA ALA A 406 -3.77 18.46 25.14
C ALA A 406 -5.19 18.01 25.55
N SER A 407 -6.20 18.75 25.10
CA SER A 407 -7.60 18.27 25.16
C SER A 407 -7.87 17.39 23.95
N LEU A 408 -8.45 16.21 24.17
CA LEU A 408 -8.79 15.25 23.12
C LEU A 408 -10.31 15.19 22.94
N LEU A 409 -10.78 15.27 21.70
CA LEU A 409 -12.14 14.95 21.33
C LEU A 409 -12.22 13.45 21.09
N SER A 410 -12.98 12.74 21.92
CA SER A 410 -13.32 11.34 21.68
C SER A 410 -14.74 11.22 21.17
N ILE A 411 -14.92 10.49 20.07
CA ILE A 411 -16.20 10.27 19.39
C ILE A 411 -16.45 8.76 19.33
N GLY A 412 -17.68 8.33 19.59
CA GLY A 412 -18.16 6.97 19.43
C GLY A 412 -19.32 6.89 18.43
N PHE A 413 -19.31 5.87 17.56
CA PHE A 413 -20.40 5.53 16.64
C PHE A 413 -20.83 4.08 16.86
N GLY A 414 -22.13 3.87 17.09
CA GLY A 414 -22.69 2.60 17.54
C GLY A 414 -22.18 2.14 18.92
N THR A 415 -21.51 3.04 19.64
CA THR A 415 -20.92 2.82 20.97
C THR A 415 -20.68 4.17 21.63
N GLU A 416 -20.55 4.16 22.96
CA GLU A 416 -20.09 5.33 23.73
C GLU A 416 -18.66 5.76 23.33
N PRO A 417 -18.30 7.05 23.46
CA PRO A 417 -16.93 7.52 23.28
C PRO A 417 -15.99 6.89 24.33
N ALA A 418 -14.70 6.82 24.03
CA ALA A 418 -13.72 6.25 24.96
C ALA A 418 -13.39 7.24 26.07
N VAL A 419 -13.50 6.84 27.34
CA VAL A 419 -13.22 7.71 28.51
C VAL A 419 -11.72 7.95 28.69
N GLN A 420 -10.90 6.97 28.33
CA GLN A 420 -9.45 7.05 28.44
C GLN A 420 -8.80 7.42 27.10
N PRO A 421 -7.69 8.19 27.13
CA PRO A 421 -6.90 8.47 25.94
C PRO A 421 -6.31 7.16 25.38
N PHE A 422 -6.48 6.96 24.09
CA PHE A 422 -5.82 5.92 23.30
C PHE A 422 -5.15 6.51 22.04
N LEU A 423 -5.20 7.83 21.86
CA LEU A 423 -4.39 8.52 20.87
C LEU A 423 -2.92 8.17 21.09
N ALA A 424 -2.30 7.55 20.08
CA ALA A 424 -0.91 7.13 20.20
C ALA A 424 -0.01 8.37 20.41
N PRO A 425 0.98 8.30 21.33
CA PRO A 425 1.83 9.44 21.62
C PRO A 425 2.69 9.78 20.40
N LEU A 426 2.48 10.99 19.87
CA LEU A 426 3.15 11.57 18.70
C LEU A 426 4.68 11.46 18.77
N SER A 427 5.25 11.48 19.97
CA SER A 427 6.70 11.40 20.23
C SER A 427 7.32 10.03 19.89
N LYS A 428 6.54 8.95 19.82
CA LYS A 428 7.03 7.60 19.39
C LYS A 428 6.76 7.30 17.92
N GLN A 429 6.12 8.22 17.18
CA GLN A 429 5.56 7.96 15.85
C GLN A 429 6.23 8.74 14.71
N GLN A 430 7.34 9.43 14.95
CA GLN A 430 7.90 10.44 14.05
C GLN A 430 8.22 9.98 12.62
N SER A 431 8.28 8.67 12.32
CA SER A 431 8.55 8.18 10.96
C SER A 431 7.34 7.61 10.21
N SER A 432 6.23 7.27 10.88
CA SER A 432 5.10 6.58 10.24
C SER A 432 3.94 7.51 9.92
N ALA A 433 3.50 7.52 8.66
CA ALA A 433 2.31 8.26 8.23
C ALA A 433 1.02 7.59 8.70
N LEU A 434 0.95 6.25 8.59
CA LEU A 434 -0.19 5.44 9.02
C LEU A 434 0.29 4.10 9.60
N ARG A 435 -0.40 3.61 10.62
CA ARG A 435 -0.26 2.25 11.15
C ARG A 435 -1.64 1.62 11.23
N VAL A 436 -1.76 0.39 10.76
CA VAL A 436 -2.98 -0.41 10.81
C VAL A 436 -2.66 -1.72 11.50
N THR A 437 -3.46 -2.07 12.51
CA THR A 437 -3.42 -3.37 13.18
C THR A 437 -4.83 -3.94 13.25
N GLY A 438 -5.00 -5.26 13.15
CA GLY A 438 -6.34 -5.84 13.27
C GLY A 438 -6.37 -7.35 13.23
N ASP A 439 -7.58 -7.90 13.37
CA ASP A 439 -7.91 -9.33 13.31
C ASP A 439 -8.84 -9.58 12.11
N PRO A 440 -8.27 -9.85 10.91
CA PRO A 440 -9.04 -10.10 9.71
C PRO A 440 -10.04 -11.26 9.82
N LYS A 441 -9.70 -12.31 10.57
CA LYS A 441 -10.57 -13.46 10.80
C LYS A 441 -11.84 -13.04 11.53
N ARG A 442 -11.72 -12.27 12.62
CA ARG A 442 -12.90 -11.78 13.35
C ARG A 442 -13.67 -10.73 12.55
N LEU A 443 -13.00 -9.85 11.81
CA LEU A 443 -13.68 -8.92 10.91
C LEU A 443 -14.52 -9.66 9.85
N THR A 444 -13.98 -10.74 9.29
CA THR A 444 -14.70 -11.60 8.34
C THR A 444 -15.90 -12.30 9.00
N GLN A 445 -15.72 -12.88 10.19
CA GLN A 445 -16.79 -13.55 10.93
C GLN A 445 -17.96 -12.61 11.28
N LEU A 446 -17.66 -11.33 11.53
CA LEU A 446 -18.67 -10.31 11.81
C LEU A 446 -19.29 -9.70 10.54
N GLY A 447 -18.79 -10.05 9.34
CA GLY A 447 -19.21 -9.46 8.07
C GLY A 447 -18.72 -8.03 7.85
N LEU A 448 -17.65 -7.62 8.54
CA LEU A 448 -17.09 -6.26 8.51
C LEU A 448 -15.90 -6.14 7.54
N LEU A 449 -15.34 -7.26 7.08
CA LEU A 449 -14.37 -7.29 5.98
C LEU A 449 -15.10 -7.51 4.65
N ALA A 450 -15.57 -6.41 4.05
CA ALA A 450 -16.27 -6.44 2.77
C ALA A 450 -15.32 -6.63 1.58
N GLY A 451 -15.86 -7.02 0.41
CA GLY A 451 -15.11 -7.18 -0.83
C GLY A 451 -14.62 -8.61 -1.08
N LEU A 452 -13.72 -8.76 -2.05
CA LEU A 452 -13.20 -10.04 -2.54
C LEU A 452 -11.78 -10.32 -2.05
N TRP A 453 -11.52 -10.06 -0.76
CA TRP A 453 -10.20 -10.31 -0.18
C TRP A 453 -9.77 -11.77 -0.31
N PRO A 454 -8.48 -12.07 -0.59
CA PRO A 454 -8.00 -13.44 -0.68
C PRO A 454 -8.21 -14.24 0.62
N LYS A 455 -8.46 -15.55 0.51
CA LYS A 455 -8.64 -16.45 1.67
C LYS A 455 -7.53 -16.33 2.74
N PRO A 456 -6.24 -16.15 2.41
CA PRO A 456 -5.21 -15.92 3.42
C PRO A 456 -5.46 -14.66 4.26
N VAL A 457 -5.95 -13.57 3.66
CA VAL A 457 -6.31 -12.35 4.36
C VAL A 457 -7.51 -12.60 5.26
N GLN A 458 -8.59 -13.19 4.72
CA GLN A 458 -9.83 -13.45 5.48
C GLN A 458 -9.62 -14.38 6.69
N ARG A 459 -8.58 -15.23 6.68
CA ARG A 459 -8.32 -16.25 7.71
C ARG A 459 -7.14 -15.90 8.64
N ALA A 460 -6.48 -14.77 8.40
CA ALA A 460 -5.38 -14.33 9.24
C ALA A 460 -5.87 -13.92 10.62
N SER A 461 -5.15 -14.35 11.67
CA SER A 461 -5.44 -13.96 13.05
C SER A 461 -4.91 -12.57 13.41
N ALA A 462 -3.93 -12.07 12.65
CA ALA A 462 -3.39 -10.74 12.83
C ALA A 462 -2.95 -10.12 11.50
N LEU A 463 -3.22 -8.83 11.37
CA LEU A 463 -2.70 -7.94 10.33
C LEU A 463 -1.93 -6.82 11.01
N ASN A 464 -0.70 -6.57 10.55
CA ASN A 464 0.07 -5.37 10.89
C ASN A 464 0.54 -4.71 9.60
N MET A 465 0.29 -3.43 9.44
CA MET A 465 0.72 -2.65 8.29
C MET A 465 1.23 -1.28 8.75
N VAL A 466 2.32 -0.83 8.14
CA VAL A 466 2.91 0.48 8.37
C VAL A 466 3.11 1.15 7.02
N ILE A 467 2.72 2.42 6.96
CA ILE A 467 2.89 3.29 5.80
C ILE A 467 3.83 4.41 6.22
N LEU A 468 4.93 4.54 5.49
CA LEU A 468 5.97 5.55 5.72
C LEU A 468 6.00 6.51 4.53
N PRO A 469 6.26 7.82 4.75
CA PRO A 469 6.55 8.73 3.66
C PRO A 469 7.74 8.20 2.85
N LEU A 470 7.60 8.18 1.51
CA LEU A 470 8.72 7.93 0.63
C LEU A 470 9.58 9.21 0.59
N ASN A 471 10.72 9.22 1.29
CA ASN A 471 11.56 10.42 1.43
C ASN A 471 11.96 11.01 0.07
N SER A 472 11.43 12.19 -0.27
CA SER A 472 11.95 13.01 -1.35
C SER A 472 13.03 13.92 -0.78
N SER A 473 14.26 13.80 -1.27
CA SER A 473 15.39 14.71 -0.95
C SER A 473 15.20 16.14 -1.49
N GLY A 474 13.97 16.56 -1.80
CA GLY A 474 13.61 17.90 -2.24
C GLY A 474 12.88 18.65 -1.15
N THR A 475 13.45 19.77 -0.74
CA THR A 475 12.87 20.74 0.21
C THR A 475 11.56 21.32 -0.33
N GLY A 476 10.50 21.18 0.46
CA GLY A 476 9.26 21.96 0.34
C GLY A 476 8.11 21.19 -0.31
N HIS A 477 6.95 21.26 0.34
CA HIS A 477 5.62 20.78 -0.08
C HIS A 477 5.25 19.34 0.35
N SER A 478 5.11 19.14 1.66
CA SER A 478 4.48 17.95 2.29
C SER A 478 3.05 17.66 1.80
N HIS A 479 2.35 18.63 1.19
CA HIS A 479 1.00 18.45 0.64
C HIS A 479 0.95 17.71 -0.72
N GLN A 480 2.09 17.41 -1.36
CA GLN A 480 2.14 16.75 -2.68
C GLN A 480 2.67 15.31 -2.66
N GLN A 481 2.93 14.74 -1.47
CA GLN A 481 3.42 13.37 -1.37
C GLN A 481 2.35 12.40 -1.90
N SER A 482 2.61 11.85 -3.08
CA SER A 482 1.67 10.97 -3.79
C SER A 482 1.99 9.49 -3.60
N TRP A 483 3.14 9.19 -2.99
CA TRP A 483 3.73 7.86 -2.86
C TRP A 483 4.24 7.60 -1.45
N TRP A 484 4.06 6.38 -0.99
CA TRP A 484 4.47 5.91 0.33
C TRP A 484 5.12 4.54 0.23
N LYS A 485 6.07 4.28 1.13
CA LYS A 485 6.53 2.92 1.38
C LYS A 485 5.49 2.21 2.25
N VAL A 486 5.13 0.99 1.87
CA VAL A 486 4.25 0.14 2.68
C VAL A 486 5.03 -1.11 3.10
N SER A 487 4.87 -1.51 4.35
CA SER A 487 5.35 -2.80 4.83
C SER A 487 4.38 -3.39 5.82
N GLY A 488 4.43 -4.69 6.01
CA GLY A 488 3.53 -5.34 6.95
C GLY A 488 3.66 -6.86 6.99
N ASN A 489 2.80 -7.45 7.80
CA ASN A 489 2.69 -8.88 7.95
C ASN A 489 1.25 -9.33 8.21
N LEU A 490 0.97 -10.56 7.80
CA LEU A 490 -0.25 -11.31 8.06
C LEU A 490 0.14 -12.60 8.76
N THR A 491 -0.37 -12.79 9.98
CA THR A 491 -0.23 -14.07 10.69
C THR A 491 -1.31 -15.01 10.20
N LEU A 492 -0.91 -15.98 9.38
CA LEU A 492 -1.81 -16.99 8.86
C LEU A 492 -2.10 -18.00 9.98
N SER A 493 -3.38 -18.35 10.12
CA SER A 493 -3.74 -19.50 10.95
C SER A 493 -3.03 -20.73 10.40
N ALA A 494 -2.41 -21.54 11.26
CA ALA A 494 -1.95 -22.86 10.85
C ALA A 494 -3.12 -23.61 10.21
N LYS A 495 -2.87 -24.30 9.10
CA LYS A 495 -3.89 -25.14 8.46
C LYS A 495 -4.50 -26.06 9.53
N PRO A 496 -5.83 -26.24 9.59
CA PRO A 496 -6.38 -27.46 10.17
C PRO A 496 -5.89 -28.68 9.38
#